data_AF-A0A1F4N5F1-F1
#
_entry.id   AF-A0A1F4N5F1-F1
#
_cell.length_a   1.000
_cell.length_b   1.000
_cell.length_c   1.000
_cell.angle_alpha   90.00
_cell.angle_beta   90.00
_cell.angle_gamma   90.00
#
_symmetry.space_group_name_H-M   'P 1'
#
loop_
_entity.id
_entity.type
_entity.pdbx_description
1 polymer ?
#
loop_
_entity_poly.entity_id
_entity_poly.type
_entity_poly.pdbx_seq_one_letter_code
_entity_poly.pdbx_strand_id
1 'polypeptide(L)'
;MAGWVNTRIFDETGDAAKSQGWSPYILDTNGNGKRDDYVEPNQPIDPAKDKRIVPGSGAYAVMPSPVDGSIWYAVGVFAGTPGFLRFDPATGLSEVYNAPKTALGIRGGDIDKNGVLWGSLSSGHLGSFDRKKCKGPLNGPKATGDHCPEGWTLYRYPGPGFEGFEKNSAEASYYTWVDQHNTFGLGQNVPMSTANLNDGFVALKDGKMVMIRIPYPIGFYAKGFDGRIDDANAGWKGRGLWSTSGDRTPWLMEGGKGAKPRAVHIQFRPDPLAR
;
A
#
# COMPACT_ATOMS: atom_id res chain seq x y z
N MET A 1 6.94 -15.30 1.53
CA MET A 1 6.15 -16.05 2.54
C MET A 1 5.35 -15.04 3.33
N ALA A 2 4.13 -15.40 3.72
CA ALA A 2 3.37 -14.70 4.75
C ALA A 2 3.90 -15.18 6.10
N GLY A 3 4.29 -14.25 6.98
CA GLY A 3 4.70 -14.55 8.35
C GLY A 3 3.73 -13.90 9.34
N TRP A 4 3.53 -14.54 10.49
CA TRP A 4 2.70 -13.99 11.55
C TRP A 4 3.25 -14.35 12.93
N VAL A 5 2.81 -13.60 13.94
CA VAL A 5 3.03 -13.89 15.35
C VAL A 5 1.66 -14.11 15.99
N ASN A 6 1.48 -15.27 16.64
CA ASN A 6 0.33 -15.52 17.49
C ASN A 6 0.52 -14.79 18.81
N THR A 7 -0.08 -13.61 18.92
CA THR A 7 0.07 -12.74 20.11
C THR A 7 -0.43 -13.42 21.37
N ARG A 8 -1.47 -14.25 21.32
CA ARG A 8 -1.96 -14.99 22.49
C ARG A 8 -0.90 -15.94 23.06
N ILE A 9 -0.27 -16.75 22.20
CA ILE A 9 0.80 -17.66 22.64
C ILE A 9 2.00 -16.84 23.15
N PHE A 10 2.31 -15.72 22.51
CA PHE A 10 3.41 -14.86 22.94
C PHE A 10 3.16 -14.26 24.31
N ASP A 11 1.96 -13.72 24.56
CA ASP A 11 1.59 -13.13 25.85
C ASP A 11 1.52 -14.17 26.96
N GLU A 12 1.04 -15.39 26.67
CA GLU A 12 0.94 -16.49 27.63
C GLU A 12 2.29 -17.11 28.00
N THR A 13 3.23 -17.17 27.05
CA THR A 13 4.46 -17.98 27.22
C THR A 13 5.75 -17.16 27.24
N GLY A 14 5.74 -15.93 26.72
CA GLY A 14 6.94 -15.13 26.45
C GLY A 14 7.85 -15.70 25.35
N ASP A 15 7.48 -16.82 24.72
CA ASP A 15 8.32 -17.50 23.74
C ASP A 15 8.04 -16.99 22.33
N ALA A 16 8.94 -16.12 21.84
CA ALA A 16 8.86 -15.57 20.50
C ALA A 16 8.96 -16.64 19.39
N ALA A 17 9.77 -17.68 19.58
CA ALA A 17 9.98 -18.71 18.57
C ALA A 17 8.74 -19.60 18.42
N LYS A 18 8.15 -20.01 19.55
CA LYS A 18 6.91 -20.79 19.58
C LYS A 18 5.71 -20.03 19.00
N SER A 19 5.74 -18.71 19.08
CA SER A 19 4.63 -17.85 18.64
C SER A 19 4.65 -17.50 17.16
N GLN A 20 5.74 -17.81 16.44
CA GLN A 20 5.88 -17.47 15.03
C GLN A 20 5.33 -18.57 14.13
N GLY A 21 4.67 -18.17 13.04
CA GLY A 21 4.24 -19.06 11.97
C GLY A 21 4.50 -18.43 10.61
N TRP A 22 4.53 -19.27 9.58
CA TRP A 22 4.68 -18.80 8.21
C TRP A 22 4.06 -19.74 7.19
N SER A 23 3.77 -19.19 6.02
CA SER A 23 3.28 -19.93 4.86
C SER A 23 3.95 -19.40 3.58
N PRO A 24 4.44 -20.27 2.67
CA PRO A 24 4.82 -19.84 1.33
C PRO A 24 3.61 -19.28 0.58
N TYR A 25 3.87 -18.45 -0.42
CA TYR A 25 2.83 -17.98 -1.34
C TYR A 25 2.65 -19.01 -2.44
N ILE A 26 1.44 -19.55 -2.56
CA ILE A 26 1.11 -20.66 -3.45
C ILE A 26 -0.02 -20.22 -4.38
N LEU A 27 0.21 -20.26 -5.69
CA LEU A 27 -0.87 -20.19 -6.68
C LEU A 27 -1.44 -21.58 -6.86
N ASP A 28 -2.77 -21.69 -6.79
CA ASP A 28 -3.48 -22.91 -7.17
C ASP A 28 -3.54 -23.01 -8.71
N THR A 29 -2.41 -23.41 -9.30
CA THR A 29 -2.27 -23.53 -10.76
C THR A 29 -3.05 -24.71 -11.32
N ASN A 30 -3.41 -25.69 -10.48
CA ASN A 30 -4.21 -26.84 -10.86
C ASN A 30 -5.73 -26.50 -10.89
N GLY A 31 -6.15 -25.49 -10.14
CA GLY A 31 -7.47 -24.86 -10.15
C GLY A 31 -8.53 -25.55 -9.29
N ASN A 32 -8.15 -26.41 -8.34
CA ASN A 32 -9.11 -27.20 -7.55
C ASN A 32 -9.64 -26.50 -6.28
N GLY A 33 -9.14 -25.30 -5.99
CA GLY A 33 -9.52 -24.45 -4.86
C GLY A 33 -8.92 -24.86 -3.51
N LYS A 34 -7.96 -25.79 -3.50
CA LYS A 34 -7.30 -26.30 -2.30
C LYS A 34 -5.80 -26.17 -2.45
N ARG A 35 -5.13 -26.20 -1.30
CA ARG A 35 -3.68 -26.18 -1.27
C ARG A 35 -3.15 -27.61 -1.32
N ASP A 36 -2.36 -27.89 -2.35
CA ASP A 36 -1.78 -29.20 -2.63
C ASP A 36 -0.24 -29.18 -2.56
N ASP A 37 0.35 -30.31 -2.94
CA ASP A 37 1.75 -30.37 -3.33
C ASP A 37 2.03 -29.34 -4.43
N TYR A 38 3.17 -28.65 -4.32
CA TYR A 38 3.54 -27.59 -5.24
C TYR A 38 4.92 -27.79 -5.86
N VAL A 39 5.10 -27.21 -7.05
CA VAL A 39 6.41 -27.00 -7.66
C VAL A 39 7.06 -25.73 -7.13
N GLU A 40 8.39 -25.70 -7.10
CA GLU A 40 9.17 -24.53 -6.69
C GLU A 40 9.16 -23.41 -7.76
N PRO A 41 9.45 -22.14 -7.42
CA PRO A 41 9.32 -21.01 -8.35
C PRO A 41 10.05 -21.17 -9.69
N ASN A 42 11.24 -21.79 -9.67
CA ASN A 42 12.11 -22.01 -10.83
C ASN A 42 11.76 -23.29 -11.62
N GLN A 43 10.78 -24.06 -11.19
CA GLN A 43 10.31 -25.26 -11.88
C GLN A 43 9.16 -24.93 -12.82
N PRO A 44 8.98 -25.70 -13.92
CA PRO A 44 7.82 -25.53 -14.80
C PRO A 44 6.52 -25.78 -14.05
N ILE A 45 5.41 -25.18 -14.51
CA ILE A 45 4.07 -25.48 -13.99
C ILE A 45 3.76 -26.94 -14.29
N ASP A 46 3.28 -27.67 -13.28
CA ASP A 46 2.77 -29.02 -13.39
C ASP A 46 1.24 -28.97 -13.25
N PRO A 47 0.46 -29.45 -14.25
CA PRO A 47 -1.00 -29.42 -14.21
C PRO A 47 -1.63 -30.17 -13.01
N ALA A 48 -0.90 -31.07 -12.37
CA ALA A 48 -1.36 -31.83 -11.20
C ALA A 48 -0.97 -31.19 -9.86
N LYS A 49 -0.28 -30.04 -9.87
CA LYS A 49 0.27 -29.40 -8.68
C LYS A 49 0.02 -27.90 -8.65
N ASP A 50 0.13 -27.36 -7.45
CA ASP A 50 0.20 -25.93 -7.24
C ASP A 50 1.58 -25.38 -7.60
N LYS A 51 1.72 -24.05 -7.61
CA LYS A 51 3.00 -23.40 -7.83
C LYS A 51 3.33 -22.43 -6.71
N ARG A 52 4.47 -22.66 -6.05
CA ARG A 52 5.05 -21.65 -5.18
C ARG A 52 5.54 -20.47 -6.00
N ILE A 53 5.24 -19.26 -5.53
CA ILE A 53 5.63 -18.00 -6.17
C ILE A 53 6.48 -17.14 -5.26
N VAL A 54 7.29 -16.30 -5.90
CA VAL A 54 7.99 -15.17 -5.29
C VAL A 54 7.68 -13.93 -6.14
N PRO A 55 6.58 -13.22 -5.87
CA PRO A 55 6.19 -12.07 -6.69
C PRO A 55 7.20 -10.92 -6.55
N GLY A 56 7.87 -10.59 -7.66
CA GLY A 56 8.91 -9.55 -7.71
C GLY A 56 9.97 -9.70 -6.60
N SER A 57 10.25 -8.61 -5.89
CA SER A 57 11.19 -8.58 -4.76
C SER A 57 10.58 -9.05 -3.43
N GLY A 58 9.44 -9.74 -3.47
CA GLY A 58 8.69 -10.18 -2.29
C GLY A 58 7.67 -9.16 -1.79
N ALA A 59 7.05 -9.50 -0.65
CA ALA A 59 5.97 -8.75 -0.04
C ALA A 59 6.45 -7.47 0.65
N TYR A 60 5.69 -6.41 0.48
CA TYR A 60 5.84 -5.10 1.09
C TYR A 60 4.44 -4.57 1.44
N ALA A 61 4.33 -3.62 2.38
CA ALA A 61 3.06 -3.02 2.82
C ALA A 61 1.96 -4.04 3.13
N VAL A 62 1.95 -4.56 4.37
CA VAL A 62 0.98 -5.59 4.80
C VAL A 62 -0.38 -4.94 5.05
N MET A 63 -1.41 -5.45 4.36
CA MET A 63 -2.76 -4.89 4.33
C MET A 63 -3.79 -5.97 4.69
N PRO A 64 -4.14 -6.14 5.98
CA PRO A 64 -5.25 -7.01 6.37
C PRO A 64 -6.55 -6.50 5.76
N SER A 65 -7.24 -7.37 5.02
CA SER A 65 -8.48 -7.02 4.36
C SER A 65 -9.61 -6.88 5.37
N PRO A 66 -10.32 -5.73 5.41
CA PRO A 66 -11.46 -5.56 6.29
C PRO A 66 -12.72 -6.28 5.79
N VAL A 67 -12.68 -6.86 4.59
CA VAL A 67 -13.88 -7.44 3.94
C VAL A 67 -13.96 -8.96 3.96
N ASP A 68 -12.83 -9.66 3.98
CA ASP A 68 -12.81 -11.12 3.80
C ASP A 68 -11.72 -11.85 4.62
N GLY A 69 -10.96 -11.14 5.46
CA GLY A 69 -9.90 -11.73 6.28
C GLY A 69 -8.63 -12.15 5.52
N SER A 70 -8.58 -11.92 4.21
CA SER A 70 -7.35 -12.10 3.42
C SER A 70 -6.30 -11.05 3.77
N ILE A 71 -5.03 -11.34 3.50
CA ILE A 71 -3.93 -10.39 3.69
C ILE A 71 -3.38 -10.01 2.33
N TRP A 72 -3.31 -8.71 2.08
CA TRP A 72 -2.77 -8.15 0.85
C TRP A 72 -1.40 -7.54 1.07
N TYR A 73 -0.62 -7.49 -0.01
CA TYR A 73 0.72 -6.93 -0.03
C TYR A 73 0.94 -6.18 -1.35
N ALA A 74 1.68 -5.08 -1.31
CA ALA A 74 2.38 -4.60 -2.49
C ALA A 74 3.57 -5.53 -2.78
N VAL A 75 3.86 -5.79 -4.05
CA VAL A 75 4.98 -6.65 -4.49
C VAL A 75 5.74 -6.01 -5.63
N GLY A 76 7.00 -6.42 -5.83
CA GLY A 76 7.84 -5.86 -6.89
C GLY A 76 8.34 -4.44 -6.59
N VAL A 77 8.45 -4.07 -5.31
CA VAL A 77 8.85 -2.73 -4.87
C VAL A 77 10.29 -2.37 -5.24
N PHE A 78 11.19 -3.35 -5.26
CA PHE A 78 12.61 -3.14 -5.54
C PHE A 78 13.06 -3.79 -6.85
N ALA A 79 12.46 -4.91 -7.24
CA ALA A 79 12.78 -5.65 -8.45
C ALA A 79 11.60 -6.53 -8.90
N GLY A 80 11.57 -6.87 -10.18
CA GLY A 80 10.53 -7.72 -10.79
C GLY A 80 9.21 -6.99 -11.05
N THR A 81 8.16 -7.76 -11.35
CA THR A 81 6.88 -7.20 -11.76
C THR A 81 6.13 -6.58 -10.58
N PRO A 82 5.75 -5.29 -10.65
CA PRO A 82 5.01 -4.62 -9.59
C PRO A 82 3.55 -5.07 -9.59
N GLY A 83 2.92 -5.04 -8.42
CA GLY A 83 1.50 -5.37 -8.31
C GLY A 83 1.05 -5.57 -6.88
N PHE A 84 -0.08 -6.28 -6.74
CA PHE A 84 -0.60 -6.73 -5.46
C PHE A 84 -0.59 -8.26 -5.35
N LEU A 85 -0.33 -8.75 -4.15
CA LEU A 85 -0.41 -10.16 -3.78
C LEU A 85 -1.47 -10.31 -2.71
N ARG A 86 -2.43 -11.21 -2.91
CA ARG A 86 -3.39 -11.65 -1.90
C ARG A 86 -2.89 -12.97 -1.31
N PHE A 87 -3.01 -13.14 0.00
CA PHE A 87 -2.85 -14.41 0.70
C PHE A 87 -4.11 -14.66 1.50
N ASP A 88 -4.71 -15.83 1.35
CA ASP A 88 -5.89 -16.25 2.10
C ASP A 88 -5.49 -17.22 3.22
N PRO A 89 -5.50 -16.80 4.49
CA PRO A 89 -5.10 -17.67 5.58
C PRO A 89 -6.01 -18.90 5.75
N ALA A 90 -7.26 -18.85 5.30
CA ALA A 90 -8.21 -19.95 5.46
C ALA A 90 -7.92 -21.11 4.51
N THR A 91 -7.45 -20.83 3.30
CA THR A 91 -7.10 -21.86 2.29
C THR A 91 -5.59 -22.09 2.18
N GLY A 92 -4.78 -21.13 2.63
CA GLY A 92 -3.34 -21.13 2.43
C GLY A 92 -2.91 -20.80 0.99
N LEU A 93 -3.86 -20.39 0.14
CA LEU A 93 -3.63 -20.02 -1.26
C LEU A 93 -3.34 -18.54 -1.41
N SER A 94 -2.78 -18.18 -2.56
CA SER A 94 -2.40 -16.82 -2.91
C SER A 94 -2.87 -16.48 -4.32
N GLU A 95 -3.03 -15.20 -4.57
CA GLU A 95 -3.33 -14.64 -5.89
C GLU A 95 -2.37 -13.48 -6.14
N VAL A 96 -1.96 -13.28 -7.40
CA VAL A 96 -1.12 -12.14 -7.76
C VAL A 96 -1.79 -11.37 -8.89
N TYR A 97 -1.70 -10.04 -8.80
CA TYR A 97 -2.30 -9.09 -9.73
C TYR A 97 -1.24 -8.08 -10.13
N ASN A 98 -0.67 -8.26 -11.30
CA ASN A 98 0.38 -7.39 -11.80
C ASN A 98 -0.21 -6.04 -12.21
N ALA A 99 0.48 -4.97 -11.88
CA ALA A 99 0.14 -3.65 -12.36
C ALA A 99 0.34 -3.57 -13.89
N PRO A 100 -0.49 -2.82 -14.62
CA PRO A 100 -0.31 -2.60 -16.05
C PRO A 100 1.08 -2.04 -16.33
N LYS A 101 1.68 -2.37 -17.49
CA LYS A 101 3.02 -1.87 -17.86
C LYS A 101 3.16 -0.35 -17.82
N THR A 102 2.05 0.38 -18.03
CA THR A 102 2.01 1.85 -17.95
C THR A 102 2.12 2.41 -16.54
N ALA A 103 1.82 1.60 -15.51
CA ALA A 103 1.84 2.00 -14.11
C ALA A 103 3.25 2.09 -13.52
N LEU A 104 4.25 1.39 -14.11
CA LEU A 104 5.68 1.43 -13.75
C LEU A 104 5.98 1.43 -12.24
N GLY A 105 6.40 0.29 -11.70
CA GLY A 105 6.77 0.15 -10.29
C GLY A 105 5.61 0.37 -9.32
N ILE A 106 5.81 -0.04 -8.08
CA ILE A 106 4.89 0.24 -6.96
C ILE A 106 5.74 0.39 -5.70
N ARG A 107 5.30 1.21 -4.74
CA ARG A 107 5.94 1.36 -3.44
C ARG A 107 5.03 0.85 -2.33
N GLY A 108 4.70 1.68 -1.34
CA GLY A 108 3.71 1.35 -0.33
C GLY A 108 2.30 1.32 -0.89
N GLY A 109 1.44 0.63 -0.17
CA GLY A 109 0.03 0.50 -0.48
C GLY A 109 -0.79 0.35 0.79
N ASP A 110 -2.09 0.58 0.66
CA ASP A 110 -3.06 0.30 1.69
C ASP A 110 -4.39 -0.15 1.09
N ILE A 111 -5.28 -0.73 1.90
CA ILE A 111 -6.59 -1.22 1.49
C ILE A 111 -7.70 -0.37 2.06
N ASP A 112 -8.74 -0.12 1.27
CA ASP A 112 -9.92 0.62 1.70
C ASP A 112 -10.96 -0.29 2.36
N LYS A 113 -11.99 0.31 2.98
CA LYS A 113 -13.10 -0.41 3.64
C LYS A 113 -13.90 -1.31 2.71
N ASN A 114 -13.82 -1.12 1.40
CA ASN A 114 -14.52 -1.90 0.40
C ASN A 114 -13.67 -3.04 -0.18
N GLY A 115 -12.41 -3.17 0.25
CA GLY A 115 -11.44 -4.12 -0.26
C GLY A 115 -10.77 -3.68 -1.57
N VAL A 116 -10.77 -2.39 -1.88
CA VAL A 116 -10.01 -1.81 -3.00
C VAL A 116 -8.61 -1.47 -2.53
N LEU A 117 -7.61 -1.97 -3.25
CA LEU A 117 -6.21 -1.75 -2.95
C LEU A 117 -5.76 -0.45 -3.58
N TRP A 118 -4.91 0.30 -2.88
CA TRP A 118 -4.35 1.56 -3.34
C TRP A 118 -2.83 1.53 -3.22
N GLY A 119 -2.11 2.06 -4.20
CA GLY A 119 -0.65 2.01 -4.22
C GLY A 119 0.01 3.19 -4.92
N SER A 120 1.17 3.60 -4.39
CA SER A 120 2.01 4.64 -4.97
C SER A 120 2.82 4.08 -6.13
N LEU A 121 2.53 4.51 -7.35
CA LEU A 121 3.18 4.02 -8.56
C LEU A 121 4.28 4.97 -9.02
N SER A 122 5.43 4.41 -9.44
CA SER A 122 6.58 5.23 -9.89
C SER A 122 6.33 5.93 -11.22
N SER A 123 5.25 5.59 -11.92
CA SER A 123 4.74 6.37 -13.07
C SER A 123 4.14 7.73 -12.70
N GLY A 124 4.14 8.12 -11.43
CA GLY A 124 3.50 9.38 -10.98
C GLY A 124 1.98 9.27 -10.88
N HIS A 125 1.48 8.09 -10.51
CA HIS A 125 0.05 7.85 -10.30
C HIS A 125 -0.18 7.26 -8.90
N LEU A 126 -1.34 7.60 -8.34
CA LEU A 126 -2.00 6.76 -7.35
C LEU A 126 -2.76 5.68 -8.11
N GLY A 127 -2.39 4.42 -7.94
CA GLY A 127 -3.09 3.29 -8.53
C GLY A 127 -4.14 2.74 -7.58
N SER A 128 -5.31 2.36 -8.12
CA SER A 128 -6.28 1.51 -7.42
C SER A 128 -6.40 0.17 -8.13
N PHE A 129 -6.67 -0.89 -7.36
CA PHE A 129 -7.00 -2.20 -7.86
C PHE A 129 -8.25 -2.76 -7.15
N ASP A 130 -9.28 -3.06 -7.92
CA ASP A 130 -10.53 -3.64 -7.43
C ASP A 130 -10.72 -5.06 -7.99
N ARG A 131 -10.48 -6.06 -7.14
CA ARG A 131 -10.65 -7.49 -7.46
C ARG A 131 -12.05 -7.83 -7.95
N LYS A 132 -13.10 -7.08 -7.57
CA LYS A 132 -14.49 -7.36 -7.97
C LYS A 132 -14.76 -7.04 -9.44
N LYS A 133 -13.89 -6.25 -10.08
CA LYS A 133 -14.00 -5.92 -11.51
C LYS A 133 -13.42 -7.00 -12.42
N CYS A 134 -12.66 -7.94 -11.88
CA CYS A 134 -12.06 -9.02 -12.63
C CYS A 134 -13.11 -9.92 -13.29
N LYS A 135 -12.99 -10.11 -14.60
CA LYS A 135 -13.87 -10.90 -15.47
C LYS A 135 -13.28 -12.28 -15.76
N GLY A 136 -11.96 -12.39 -15.70
CA GLY A 136 -11.24 -13.66 -15.84
C GLY A 136 -11.32 -14.53 -14.59
N PRO A 137 -10.91 -15.80 -14.69
CA PRO A 137 -10.80 -16.67 -13.52
C PRO A 137 -9.74 -16.12 -12.56
N LEU A 138 -10.04 -16.12 -11.26
CA LEU A 138 -9.15 -15.64 -10.19
C LEU A 138 -8.24 -16.73 -9.63
N ASN A 139 -8.36 -17.93 -10.20
CA ASN A 139 -7.64 -19.13 -9.81
C ASN A 139 -7.42 -20.03 -11.04
N GLY A 140 -6.50 -21.00 -10.93
CA GLY A 140 -6.16 -21.95 -11.98
C GLY A 140 -5.02 -21.48 -12.90
N PRO A 141 -4.75 -22.24 -13.97
CA PRO A 141 -3.52 -22.10 -14.77
C PRO A 141 -3.42 -20.79 -15.56
N LYS A 142 -4.51 -20.02 -15.64
CA LYS A 142 -4.56 -18.71 -16.30
C LYS A 142 -4.49 -17.52 -15.33
N ALA A 143 -4.60 -17.75 -14.02
CA ALA A 143 -4.63 -16.71 -13.00
C ALA A 143 -3.22 -16.38 -12.46
N THR A 144 -2.31 -16.00 -13.36
CA THR A 144 -0.86 -15.93 -13.07
C THR A 144 -0.29 -14.51 -12.94
N GLY A 145 -1.16 -13.50 -12.73
CA GLY A 145 -0.75 -12.09 -12.60
C GLY A 145 -1.46 -11.12 -13.52
N ASP A 146 -1.46 -11.40 -14.83
CA ASP A 146 -1.91 -10.43 -15.85
C ASP A 146 -3.40 -10.59 -16.25
N HIS A 147 -4.13 -11.44 -15.53
CA HIS A 147 -5.47 -11.90 -15.90
C HIS A 147 -6.61 -10.95 -15.52
N CYS A 148 -6.32 -9.84 -14.83
CA CYS A 148 -7.32 -8.83 -14.43
C CYS A 148 -6.84 -7.39 -14.68
N PRO A 149 -6.58 -7.00 -15.94
CA PRO A 149 -6.22 -5.62 -16.26
C PRO A 149 -7.34 -4.62 -15.92
N GLU A 150 -8.61 -5.03 -16.02
CA GLU A 150 -9.80 -4.21 -15.75
C GLU A 150 -10.01 -3.86 -14.27
N GLY A 151 -9.31 -4.54 -13.37
CA GLY A 151 -9.30 -4.19 -11.95
C GLY A 151 -8.56 -2.88 -11.66
N TRP A 152 -7.66 -2.46 -12.56
CA TRP A 152 -6.79 -1.31 -12.32
C TRP A 152 -7.40 0.02 -12.77
N THR A 153 -7.17 1.07 -11.99
CA THR A 153 -7.45 2.46 -12.38
C THR A 153 -6.32 3.36 -11.88
N LEU A 154 -5.85 4.27 -12.73
CA LEU A 154 -4.70 5.14 -12.45
C LEU A 154 -5.14 6.60 -12.32
N TYR A 155 -4.74 7.24 -11.22
CA TYR A 155 -5.01 8.64 -10.95
C TYR A 155 -3.69 9.42 -10.95
N ARG A 156 -3.49 10.28 -11.96
CA ARG A 156 -2.25 11.05 -12.11
C ARG A 156 -2.08 11.99 -10.92
N TYR A 157 -0.90 11.97 -10.30
CA TYR A 157 -0.57 12.93 -9.25
C TYR A 157 -0.46 14.35 -9.82
N PRO A 158 -0.65 15.39 -9.00
CA PRO A 158 -0.38 16.77 -9.41
C PRO A 158 1.10 16.97 -9.79
N GLY A 159 1.37 18.02 -10.56
CA GLY A 159 2.71 18.38 -11.00
C GLY A 159 3.03 18.02 -12.45
N PRO A 160 4.21 18.45 -12.93
CA PRO A 160 4.65 18.21 -14.30
C PRO A 160 5.12 16.76 -14.49
N GLY A 161 5.07 16.28 -15.73
CA GLY A 161 5.83 15.09 -16.15
C GLY A 161 7.18 15.49 -16.75
N PHE A 162 8.00 14.51 -17.11
CA PHE A 162 9.18 14.75 -17.96
C PHE A 162 8.78 14.98 -19.41
N GLU A 163 9.66 15.61 -20.19
CA GLU A 163 9.50 15.79 -21.63
C GLU A 163 9.27 14.42 -22.33
N GLY A 164 8.21 14.33 -23.13
CA GLY A 164 7.77 13.10 -23.79
C GLY A 164 6.94 12.14 -22.91
N PHE A 165 6.75 12.48 -21.62
CA PHE A 165 5.97 11.70 -20.64
C PHE A 165 5.00 12.59 -19.85
N GLU A 166 4.42 13.60 -20.47
CA GLU A 166 3.57 14.61 -19.82
C GLU A 166 2.28 14.00 -19.22
N LYS A 167 1.83 12.86 -19.75
CA LYS A 167 0.73 12.06 -19.19
C LYS A 167 1.05 11.47 -17.81
N ASN A 168 2.32 11.45 -17.41
CA ASN A 168 2.80 11.04 -16.10
C ASN A 168 3.00 12.27 -15.20
N SER A 169 3.31 12.04 -13.92
CA SER A 169 3.82 13.08 -13.01
C SER A 169 5.23 12.70 -12.54
N ALA A 170 6.08 13.69 -12.34
CA ALA A 170 7.38 13.52 -11.71
C ALA A 170 7.28 13.31 -10.19
N GLU A 171 6.08 13.44 -9.59
CA GLU A 171 5.86 13.22 -8.16
C GLU A 171 6.45 11.87 -7.68
N ALA A 172 7.20 11.93 -6.58
CA ALA A 172 7.90 10.79 -5.99
C ALA A 172 7.20 10.32 -4.70
N SER A 173 6.00 9.78 -4.86
CA SER A 173 5.26 9.17 -3.76
C SER A 173 5.89 7.85 -3.30
N TYR A 174 6.00 7.66 -1.99
CA TYR A 174 6.56 6.46 -1.38
C TYR A 174 5.52 5.56 -0.72
N TYR A 175 4.57 6.11 0.04
CA TYR A 175 3.57 5.31 0.75
C TYR A 175 2.17 5.83 0.51
N THR A 176 1.24 4.90 0.40
CA THR A 176 -0.20 5.14 0.28
C THR A 176 -0.87 4.57 1.53
N TRP A 177 -1.80 5.34 2.09
CA TRP A 177 -2.61 4.98 3.25
C TRP A 177 -4.04 5.43 3.01
N VAL A 178 -5.03 4.68 3.48
CA VAL A 178 -6.44 5.03 3.33
C VAL A 178 -6.99 5.49 4.68
N ASP A 179 -7.52 6.72 4.74
CA ASP A 179 -8.23 7.20 5.91
C ASP A 179 -9.60 6.54 6.02
N GLN A 180 -9.64 5.28 6.43
CA GLN A 180 -10.87 4.52 6.58
C GLN A 180 -11.84 5.19 7.57
N HIS A 181 -11.33 5.89 8.59
CA HIS A 181 -12.12 6.33 9.75
C HIS A 181 -12.33 7.85 9.86
N ASN A 182 -12.02 8.63 8.82
CA ASN A 182 -12.08 10.08 8.86
C ASN A 182 -11.27 10.68 10.03
N THR A 183 -10.09 10.12 10.25
CA THR A 183 -9.13 10.56 11.25
C THR A 183 -8.49 11.89 10.87
N PHE A 184 -8.35 12.21 9.58
CA PHE A 184 -7.81 13.50 9.15
C PHE A 184 -8.87 14.60 9.10
N GLY A 185 -10.11 14.26 8.72
CA GLY A 185 -11.21 15.23 8.58
C GLY A 185 -11.70 15.48 7.15
N LEU A 186 -11.12 14.82 6.14
CA LEU A 186 -11.54 14.93 4.73
C LEU A 186 -12.71 14.00 4.34
N GLY A 187 -13.17 13.15 5.27
CA GLY A 187 -14.20 12.13 5.04
C GLY A 187 -13.68 10.73 5.34
N GLN A 188 -14.60 9.77 5.34
CA GLN A 188 -14.23 8.36 5.49
C GLN A 188 -13.77 7.77 4.16
N ASN A 189 -12.88 6.77 4.26
CA ASN A 189 -12.40 5.96 3.16
C ASN A 189 -11.70 6.76 2.05
N VAL A 190 -10.88 7.75 2.46
CA VAL A 190 -10.16 8.63 1.54
C VAL A 190 -8.74 8.08 1.33
N PRO A 191 -8.38 7.62 0.11
CA PRO A 191 -7.01 7.22 -0.18
C PRO A 191 -6.10 8.44 -0.24
N MET A 192 -4.98 8.34 0.44
CA MET A 192 -3.98 9.39 0.56
C MET A 192 -2.60 8.82 0.26
N SER A 193 -1.66 9.68 -0.11
CA SER A 193 -0.27 9.25 -0.30
C SER A 193 0.70 10.35 0.10
N THR A 194 1.92 9.97 0.42
CA THR A 194 3.04 10.91 0.50
C THR A 194 3.17 11.65 -0.83
N ALA A 195 3.54 12.93 -0.82
CA ALA A 195 3.76 13.74 -2.01
C ALA A 195 5.09 14.49 -1.83
N ASN A 196 6.19 13.74 -1.89
CA ASN A 196 7.51 14.18 -1.46
C ASN A 196 8.09 15.28 -2.34
N LEU A 197 7.74 15.33 -3.64
CA LEU A 197 8.17 16.44 -4.50
C LEU A 197 7.20 17.63 -4.47
N ASN A 198 6.12 17.52 -3.72
CA ASN A 198 5.20 18.61 -3.41
C ASN A 198 5.24 19.02 -1.92
N ASP A 199 6.26 18.59 -1.18
CA ASP A 199 6.50 18.92 0.23
C ASP A 199 5.33 18.55 1.17
N GLY A 200 4.75 17.35 1.03
CA GLY A 200 3.69 16.94 1.95
C GLY A 200 2.96 15.66 1.57
N PHE A 201 1.64 15.75 1.49
CA PHE A 201 0.74 14.65 1.20
C PHE A 201 -0.29 15.06 0.15
N VAL A 202 -0.96 14.06 -0.43
CA VAL A 202 -2.06 14.26 -1.36
C VAL A 202 -3.19 13.29 -1.03
N ALA A 203 -4.43 13.79 -0.99
CA ALA A 203 -5.62 12.98 -0.84
C ALA A 203 -6.38 12.92 -2.16
N LEU A 204 -6.88 11.75 -2.57
CA LEU A 204 -7.82 11.65 -3.68
C LEU A 204 -9.24 11.66 -3.11
N LYS A 205 -9.87 12.83 -3.14
CA LYS A 205 -11.25 13.05 -2.65
C LYS A 205 -12.15 13.38 -3.82
N ASP A 206 -13.22 12.60 -3.99
CA ASP A 206 -14.23 12.80 -5.03
C ASP A 206 -13.64 12.94 -6.44
N GLY A 207 -12.62 12.10 -6.74
CA GLY A 207 -11.91 12.08 -8.01
C GLY A 207 -10.89 13.20 -8.20
N LYS A 208 -10.67 14.05 -7.18
CA LYS A 208 -9.73 15.18 -7.24
C LYS A 208 -8.58 15.00 -6.26
N MET A 209 -7.38 15.36 -6.70
CA MET A 209 -6.19 15.41 -5.86
C MET A 209 -6.21 16.70 -5.02
N VAL A 210 -6.30 16.55 -3.70
CA VAL A 210 -6.24 17.62 -2.71
C VAL A 210 -4.86 17.61 -2.09
N MET A 211 -4.07 18.64 -2.39
CA MET A 211 -2.71 18.79 -1.87
C MET A 211 -2.71 19.29 -0.43
N ILE A 212 -1.94 18.60 0.41
CA ILE A 212 -1.70 18.94 1.82
C ILE A 212 -0.22 19.26 1.94
N ARG A 213 0.13 20.51 1.66
CA ARG A 213 1.52 20.98 1.66
C ARG A 213 1.93 21.38 3.08
N ILE A 214 3.09 20.90 3.53
CA ILE A 214 3.70 21.37 4.77
C ILE A 214 4.47 22.66 4.45
N PRO A 215 4.14 23.78 5.11
CA PRO A 215 4.70 25.07 4.74
C PRO A 215 6.19 25.18 5.08
N TYR A 216 6.86 26.06 4.33
CA TYR A 216 8.22 26.54 4.55
C TYR A 216 8.41 26.96 6.04
N PRO A 217 9.57 26.70 6.68
CA PRO A 217 10.87 26.54 6.04
C PRO A 217 11.40 25.12 5.76
N ILE A 218 10.55 24.12 5.99
CA ILE A 218 10.96 22.72 6.03
C ILE A 218 10.64 22.04 4.70
N GLY A 219 11.67 21.61 3.96
CA GLY A 219 11.50 20.55 2.95
C GLY A 219 10.99 19.30 3.65
N PHE A 220 9.92 18.68 3.13
CA PHE A 220 9.24 17.60 3.84
C PHE A 220 9.23 16.31 3.02
N TYR A 221 10.00 15.32 3.50
CA TYR A 221 10.11 14.01 2.90
C TYR A 221 9.55 12.95 3.85
N ALA A 222 8.43 12.33 3.47
CA ALA A 222 7.78 11.28 4.25
C ALA A 222 7.97 9.89 3.64
N LYS A 223 8.14 8.90 4.53
CA LYS A 223 8.14 7.47 4.19
C LYS A 223 6.83 6.77 4.54
N GLY A 224 5.97 7.41 5.33
CA GLY A 224 4.74 6.84 5.83
C GLY A 224 4.03 7.86 6.71
N PHE A 225 2.76 7.62 6.94
CA PHE A 225 1.90 8.45 7.76
C PHE A 225 0.65 7.64 8.11
N ASP A 226 0.04 8.01 9.22
CA ASP A 226 -1.18 7.39 9.71
C ASP A 226 -2.04 8.43 10.41
N GLY A 227 -3.33 8.13 10.54
CA GLY A 227 -4.27 8.96 11.24
C GLY A 227 -4.53 8.49 12.67
N ARG A 228 -4.78 9.44 13.58
CA ARG A 228 -5.16 9.14 14.97
C ARG A 228 -6.29 10.04 15.43
N ILE A 229 -7.23 9.47 16.18
CA ILE A 229 -8.26 10.21 16.91
C ILE A 229 -7.85 10.16 18.39
N ASP A 230 -7.37 11.29 18.89
CA ASP A 230 -6.94 11.51 20.28
C ASP A 230 -8.14 11.78 21.20
N ASP A 231 -9.15 12.51 20.70
CA ASP A 231 -10.40 12.78 21.39
C ASP A 231 -11.54 12.89 20.37
N ALA A 232 -12.46 11.92 20.38
CA ALA A 232 -13.60 11.91 19.48
C ALA A 232 -14.55 13.11 19.68
N ASN A 233 -14.56 13.70 20.89
CA ASN A 233 -15.45 14.81 21.27
C ASN A 233 -14.83 16.20 21.01
N ALA A 234 -13.51 16.30 20.78
CA ALA A 234 -12.83 17.58 20.53
C ALA A 234 -12.90 18.05 19.06
N GLY A 235 -13.78 17.45 18.24
CA GLY A 235 -13.98 17.82 16.85
C GLY A 235 -12.72 17.63 16.00
N TRP A 236 -12.31 18.68 15.27
CA TRP A 236 -11.11 18.66 14.43
C TRP A 236 -9.80 18.68 15.22
N LYS A 237 -9.83 19.16 16.47
CA LYS A 237 -8.64 19.24 17.34
C LYS A 237 -8.25 17.91 17.97
N GLY A 238 -9.21 17.02 18.13
CA GLY A 238 -8.98 15.69 18.70
C GLY A 238 -8.57 14.66 17.67
N ARG A 239 -8.21 15.06 16.45
CA ARG A 239 -7.81 14.14 15.39
C ARG A 239 -6.75 14.77 14.49
N GLY A 240 -6.04 13.95 13.73
CA GLY A 240 -5.06 14.43 12.77
C GLY A 240 -4.20 13.32 12.18
N LEU A 241 -3.37 13.73 11.22
CA LEU A 241 -2.32 12.88 10.66
C LEU A 241 -1.04 13.03 11.44
N TRP A 242 -0.36 11.90 11.61
CA TRP A 242 0.96 11.80 12.19
C TRP A 242 1.92 11.25 11.15
N SER A 243 3.05 11.90 11.02
CA SER A 243 4.12 11.45 10.13
C SER A 243 5.46 11.87 10.69
N THR A 244 6.52 11.29 10.15
CA THR A 244 7.88 11.75 10.37
C THR A 244 8.44 12.28 9.08
N SER A 245 9.20 13.38 9.15
CA SER A 245 10.16 13.70 8.11
C SER A 245 11.27 12.64 8.16
N GLY A 246 11.19 11.68 7.25
CA GLY A 246 12.03 10.49 7.15
C GLY A 246 13.14 10.64 6.11
N ASP A 247 13.65 11.85 5.92
CA ASP A 247 14.82 12.10 5.09
C ASP A 247 16.02 11.29 5.63
N ARG A 248 16.80 10.70 4.72
CA ARG A 248 17.98 9.90 5.08
C ARG A 248 19.18 10.76 5.48
N THR A 249 19.13 12.04 5.14
CA THR A 249 20.18 13.04 5.29
C THR A 249 19.59 14.35 5.81
N PRO A 250 18.97 14.37 7.00
CA PRO A 250 18.29 15.56 7.53
C PRO A 250 19.21 16.77 7.68
N TRP A 251 20.52 16.58 7.76
CA TRP A 251 21.52 17.64 7.82
C TRP A 251 21.79 18.35 6.48
N LEU A 252 21.27 17.83 5.36
CA LEU A 252 21.30 18.49 4.05
C LEU A 252 20.08 19.39 3.80
N MET A 253 19.13 19.39 4.73
CA MET A 253 17.99 20.31 4.73
C MET A 253 18.25 21.51 5.65
N GLU A 254 17.24 22.37 5.77
CA GLU A 254 17.28 23.49 6.70
C GLU A 254 17.46 23.01 8.17
N GLY A 255 18.37 23.67 8.89
CA GLY A 255 18.83 23.29 10.22
C GLY A 255 20.25 22.72 10.23
N GLY A 256 20.75 22.22 9.08
CA GLY A 256 22.15 21.85 8.88
C GLY A 256 22.66 20.72 9.78
N LYS A 257 23.98 20.72 10.02
CA LYS A 257 24.66 19.67 10.82
C LYS A 257 24.02 19.52 12.20
N GLY A 258 23.61 18.28 12.51
CA GLY A 258 22.96 17.96 13.79
C GLY A 258 21.43 17.96 13.74
N ALA A 259 20.83 18.34 12.61
CA ALA A 259 19.40 18.17 12.39
C ALA A 259 18.98 16.70 12.52
N LYS A 260 17.84 16.48 13.18
CA LYS A 260 17.23 15.16 13.41
C LYS A 260 15.91 15.04 12.64
N PRO A 261 15.45 13.81 12.35
CA PRO A 261 14.08 13.57 11.89
C PRO A 261 13.07 14.24 12.83
N ARG A 262 12.02 14.83 12.27
CA ARG A 262 10.94 15.49 13.02
C ARG A 262 9.67 14.65 12.93
N ALA A 263 8.92 14.57 14.03
CA ALA A 263 7.52 14.13 13.98
C ALA A 263 6.63 15.36 13.73
N VAL A 264 5.61 15.21 12.89
CA VAL A 264 4.63 16.25 12.60
C VAL A 264 3.24 15.74 12.91
N HIS A 265 2.43 16.62 13.50
CA HIS A 265 1.00 16.44 13.70
C HIS A 265 0.27 17.45 12.82
N ILE A 266 -0.60 16.98 11.95
CA ILE A 266 -1.27 17.79 10.93
C ILE A 266 -2.76 17.68 11.16
N GLN A 267 -3.41 18.83 11.36
CA GLN A 267 -4.84 18.90 11.64
C GLN A 267 -5.56 19.66 10.54
N PHE A 268 -6.67 19.11 10.07
CA PHE A 268 -7.51 19.77 9.08
C PHE A 268 -8.61 20.56 9.78
N ARG A 269 -8.57 21.89 9.65
CA ARG A 269 -9.62 22.76 10.17
C ARG A 269 -10.84 22.72 9.24
N PRO A 270 -12.07 22.72 9.79
CA PRO A 270 -13.28 22.77 8.97
C PRO A 270 -13.43 24.10 8.20
N ASP A 271 -12.88 25.18 8.76
CA ASP A 271 -12.83 26.50 8.13
C ASP A 271 -11.61 27.30 8.64
N PRO A 272 -11.20 28.38 7.94
CA PRO A 272 -10.02 29.17 8.31
C PRO A 272 -10.09 29.87 9.67
N LEU A 273 -11.29 30.10 10.20
CA LEU A 273 -11.55 30.81 11.45
C LEU A 273 -11.75 29.88 12.65
N ALA A 274 -11.81 28.57 12.43
CA ALA A 274 -11.92 27.57 13.49
C ALA A 274 -10.77 27.71 14.50
N ARG A 275 -11.14 27.91 15.77
CA ARG A 275 -10.21 28.12 16.89
C ARG A 275 -10.04 26.89 17.74
#